data_AF-A0ABC9UFY6-F1
#
_entry.id   AF-A0ABC9UFY6-F1
#
_cell.length_a   1.000
_cell.length_b   1.000
_cell.length_c   1.000
_cell.angle_alpha   90.00
_cell.angle_beta   90.00
_cell.angle_gamma   90.00
#
_symmetry.space_group_name_H-M   'P 1'
#
loop_
_entity.id
_entity.type
_entity.pdbx_description
1 polymer ?
#
loop_
_entity_poly.entity_id
_entity_poly.type
_entity_poly.pdbx_seq_one_letter_code
_entity_poly.pdbx_strand_id
1 'polypeptide(L)'
;MESKNSSFYFDRVDFLSKSISYSTLMISCLSIVGIFLNSHWLYGIATLTFIIQLLTWFAMHFKTSYAAKAIETKRLEMLRGIIGEENFYRERLYIDGNAENKNGFRAERLITLIQENAYWNSILYIKAFQQKLFYLLLTILLLVSIIIIMYTTLTDNLDFQYSRAIFGMLVINNFYNLFSEVSGFFNAHNEMKKIDGFIEINNRKAPEYLSYIYSKYEHEIFTAPSINNAIYLKHSMQIKQTWAQRLYNKNNFQSKQLIDAITELTLLLQPIEEDWSITGGANRYLQGVQIYANDIDIITTEKGANEICKLINPGIKGELFKTTSENIKSFYCTFTLKGIKIEVMGDPENKSELAWNENKKWKKNQESLLLNGVEIPIVSLDYEIEINQEIGNYNAFKDTCYLENYR
;
A
#
# COMPACT_ATOMS: atom_id res chain seq x y z
N MET A 1 -13.27 -35.96 2.70
CA MET A 1 -13.93 -34.65 2.89
C MET A 1 -13.00 -33.60 2.29
N GLU A 2 -13.38 -32.96 1.19
CA GLU A 2 -12.60 -31.83 0.66
C GLU A 2 -12.48 -30.76 1.76
N SER A 3 -11.24 -30.43 2.16
CA SER A 3 -11.03 -29.37 3.14
C SER A 3 -11.42 -28.05 2.50
N LYS A 4 -12.48 -27.42 3.01
CA LYS A 4 -12.93 -26.12 2.52
C LYS A 4 -11.84 -25.08 2.78
N ASN A 5 -11.53 -24.27 1.76
CA ASN A 5 -10.53 -23.22 1.82
C ASN A 5 -11.01 -22.01 2.64
N SER A 6 -10.09 -21.10 2.97
CA SER A 6 -10.41 -19.88 3.73
C SER A 6 -11.50 -19.03 3.05
N SER A 7 -11.49 -18.96 1.71
CA SER A 7 -12.48 -18.22 0.92
C SER A 7 -13.91 -18.66 1.23
N PHE A 8 -14.18 -19.97 1.28
CA PHE A 8 -15.51 -20.50 1.59
C PHE A 8 -16.05 -19.97 2.92
N TYR A 9 -15.20 -19.93 3.95
CA TYR A 9 -15.60 -19.46 5.27
C TYR A 9 -15.81 -17.94 5.29
N PHE A 10 -14.96 -17.17 4.61
CA PHE A 10 -15.15 -15.72 4.45
C PHE A 10 -16.44 -15.37 3.70
N ASP A 11 -16.80 -16.12 2.66
CA ASP A 11 -18.05 -15.91 1.92
C ASP A 11 -19.28 -16.16 2.81
N ARG A 12 -19.22 -17.17 3.70
CA ARG A 12 -20.28 -17.43 4.69
C ARG A 12 -20.38 -16.33 5.73
N VAL A 13 -19.26 -15.78 6.18
CA VAL A 13 -19.22 -14.62 7.08
C VAL A 13 -19.84 -13.39 6.41
N ASP A 14 -19.51 -13.12 5.15
CA ASP A 14 -20.07 -11.98 4.39
C ASP A 14 -21.58 -12.11 4.19
N PHE A 15 -22.06 -13.31 3.83
CA PHE A 15 -23.48 -13.61 3.71
C PHE A 15 -24.24 -13.37 5.03
N LEU A 16 -23.72 -13.92 6.14
CA LEU A 16 -24.33 -13.72 7.46
C LEU A 16 -24.28 -12.24 7.89
N SER A 17 -23.17 -11.54 7.60
CA SER A 17 -23.03 -10.11 7.92
C SER A 17 -24.07 -9.26 7.19
N LYS A 18 -24.33 -9.54 5.90
CA LYS A 18 -25.41 -8.91 5.13
C LYS A 18 -26.78 -9.21 5.74
N SER A 19 -27.07 -10.48 6.03
CA SER A 19 -28.35 -10.89 6.64
C SER A 19 -28.60 -10.22 8.00
N ILE A 20 -27.57 -10.14 8.86
CA ILE A 20 -27.63 -9.44 10.14
C ILE A 20 -27.90 -7.95 9.94
N SER A 21 -27.22 -7.31 8.98
CA SER A 21 -27.41 -5.89 8.69
C SER A 21 -28.86 -5.59 8.23
N TYR A 22 -29.41 -6.40 7.32
CA TYR A 22 -30.80 -6.28 6.89
C TYR A 22 -31.79 -6.51 8.02
N SER A 23 -31.56 -7.54 8.84
CA SER A 23 -32.43 -7.85 9.98
C SER A 23 -32.41 -6.73 11.02
N THR A 24 -31.24 -6.16 11.32
CA THR A 24 -31.08 -5.03 12.24
C THR A 24 -31.79 -3.77 11.74
N LEU A 25 -31.72 -3.51 10.42
CA LEU A 25 -32.46 -2.41 9.79
C LEU A 25 -33.97 -2.63 9.89
N MET A 26 -34.45 -3.85 9.58
CA MET A 26 -35.87 -4.21 9.72
C MET A 26 -36.36 -4.08 11.17
N ILE A 27 -35.58 -4.56 12.14
CA ILE A 27 -35.87 -4.40 13.58
C ILE A 27 -35.96 -2.92 13.94
N SER A 28 -35.05 -2.09 13.45
CA SER A 28 -35.06 -0.64 13.72
C SER A 28 -36.32 0.02 13.17
N CYS A 29 -36.69 -0.27 11.91
CA CYS A 29 -37.91 0.24 11.28
C CYS A 29 -39.17 -0.22 12.03
N LEU A 30 -39.27 -1.52 12.32
CA LEU A 30 -40.39 -2.10 13.07
C LEU A 30 -40.48 -1.52 14.49
N SER A 31 -39.34 -1.28 15.13
CA SER A 31 -39.30 -0.70 16.48
C SER A 31 -39.82 0.73 16.49
N ILE A 32 -39.43 1.52 15.50
CA ILE A 32 -39.93 2.89 15.34
C ILE A 32 -41.44 2.89 15.11
N VAL A 33 -41.93 2.08 14.17
CA VAL A 33 -43.38 1.98 13.88
C VAL A 33 -44.15 1.48 15.10
N GLY A 34 -43.57 0.53 15.84
CA GLY A 34 -44.15 -0.07 17.03
C GLY A 34 -44.45 0.91 18.15
N ILE A 35 -43.68 2.00 18.31
CA ILE A 35 -43.94 3.03 19.34
C ILE A 35 -45.34 3.66 19.20
N PHE A 36 -45.92 3.65 18.01
CA PHE A 36 -47.13 4.42 17.68
C PHE A 36 -48.36 3.58 17.38
N LEU A 37 -48.26 2.25 17.46
CA LEU A 37 -49.38 1.34 17.27
C LEU A 37 -50.15 1.12 18.58
N ASN A 38 -51.47 0.94 18.46
CA ASN A 38 -52.34 0.68 19.60
C ASN A 38 -52.86 -0.76 19.56
N SER A 39 -53.14 -1.32 20.75
CA SER A 39 -53.85 -2.59 20.93
C SER A 39 -53.19 -3.77 20.18
N HIS A 40 -53.94 -4.57 19.42
CA HIS A 40 -53.47 -5.82 18.79
C HIS A 40 -52.30 -5.63 17.81
N TRP A 41 -52.21 -4.49 17.12
CA TRP A 41 -51.11 -4.22 16.18
C TRP A 41 -49.76 -4.05 16.88
N LEU A 42 -49.76 -3.50 18.10
CA LEU A 42 -48.58 -3.34 18.92
C LEU A 42 -47.99 -4.69 19.33
N TYR A 43 -48.84 -5.61 19.81
CA TYR A 43 -48.42 -6.96 20.19
C TYR A 43 -47.92 -7.77 18.97
N GLY A 44 -48.56 -7.58 17.81
CA GLY A 44 -48.11 -8.21 16.55
C GLY A 44 -46.71 -7.75 16.14
N ILE A 45 -46.45 -6.44 16.12
CA ILE A 45 -45.12 -5.90 15.80
C ILE A 45 -44.08 -6.29 16.85
N ALA A 46 -44.41 -6.26 18.14
CA ALA A 46 -43.49 -6.67 19.19
C ALA A 46 -43.07 -8.15 19.03
N THR A 47 -44.03 -9.03 18.75
CA THR A 47 -43.77 -10.47 18.52
C THR A 47 -42.92 -10.70 17.29
N LEU A 48 -43.22 -10.01 16.17
CA LEU A 48 -42.43 -10.10 14.95
C LEU A 48 -41.00 -9.59 15.16
N THR A 49 -40.85 -8.44 15.83
CA THR A 49 -39.54 -7.85 16.14
C THR A 49 -38.71 -8.79 17.01
N PHE A 50 -39.34 -9.44 18.01
CA PHE A 50 -38.68 -10.43 18.85
C PHE A 50 -38.19 -11.65 18.06
N ILE A 51 -39.01 -12.19 17.16
CA ILE A 51 -38.63 -13.33 16.31
C ILE A 51 -37.43 -12.96 15.42
N ILE A 52 -37.47 -11.79 14.77
CA ILE A 52 -36.37 -11.32 13.91
C ILE A 52 -35.11 -11.10 14.76
N GLN A 53 -35.23 -10.54 15.97
CA GLN A 53 -34.11 -10.36 16.90
C GLN A 53 -33.49 -11.70 17.30
N LEU A 54 -34.30 -12.72 17.61
CA LEU A 54 -33.83 -14.05 17.97
C LEU A 54 -33.09 -14.73 16.81
N LEU A 55 -33.63 -14.63 15.59
CA LEU A 55 -32.95 -15.12 14.37
C LEU A 55 -31.64 -14.37 14.10
N THR A 56 -31.62 -13.05 14.33
CA THR A 56 -30.41 -12.23 14.19
C THR A 56 -29.34 -12.65 15.18
N TRP A 57 -29.72 -12.97 16.42
CA TRP A 57 -28.79 -13.44 17.44
C TRP A 57 -28.17 -14.80 17.08
N PHE A 58 -28.97 -15.75 16.57
CA PHE A 58 -28.43 -17.00 16.03
C PHE A 58 -27.46 -16.76 14.87
N ALA A 59 -27.82 -15.88 13.93
CA ALA A 59 -26.95 -15.53 12.81
C ALA A 59 -25.61 -14.91 13.28
N MET A 60 -25.64 -14.06 14.31
CA MET A 60 -24.43 -13.51 14.93
C MET A 60 -23.55 -14.61 15.53
N HIS A 61 -24.14 -15.57 16.27
CA HIS A 61 -23.39 -16.68 16.85
C HIS A 61 -22.69 -17.54 15.77
N PHE A 62 -23.41 -17.89 14.69
CA PHE A 62 -22.81 -18.62 13.58
C PHE A 62 -21.74 -17.80 12.86
N LYS A 63 -21.94 -16.49 12.69
CA LYS A 63 -20.95 -15.59 12.08
C LYS A 63 -19.63 -15.64 12.85
N THR A 64 -19.66 -15.57 14.18
CA THR A 64 -18.45 -15.63 15.02
C THR A 64 -17.72 -16.97 14.86
N SER A 65 -18.45 -18.09 14.82
CA SER A 65 -17.85 -19.42 14.61
C SER A 65 -17.20 -19.55 13.22
N TYR A 66 -17.86 -19.06 12.17
CA TYR A 66 -17.31 -19.09 10.82
C TYR A 66 -16.11 -18.14 10.65
N ALA A 67 -16.12 -16.97 11.31
CA ALA A 67 -15.00 -16.05 11.31
C ALA A 67 -13.74 -16.67 11.93
N ALA A 68 -13.89 -17.33 13.10
CA ALA A 68 -12.79 -18.05 13.74
C ALA A 68 -12.19 -19.12 12.81
N LYS A 69 -13.05 -19.93 12.16
CA LYS A 69 -12.63 -20.94 11.18
C LYS A 69 -11.97 -20.34 9.94
N ALA A 70 -12.46 -19.20 9.45
CA ALA A 70 -11.88 -18.52 8.29
C ALA A 70 -10.44 -18.08 8.56
N ILE A 71 -10.23 -17.45 9.72
CA ILE A 71 -8.92 -16.95 10.16
C ILE A 71 -7.96 -18.12 10.40
N GLU A 72 -8.39 -19.16 11.12
CA GLU A 72 -7.56 -20.34 11.35
C GLU A 72 -7.17 -21.04 10.04
N THR A 73 -8.12 -21.18 9.10
CA THR A 73 -7.83 -21.78 7.79
C THR A 73 -6.86 -20.91 6.99
N LYS A 74 -7.02 -19.59 7.02
CA LYS A 74 -6.12 -18.65 6.35
C LYS A 74 -4.69 -18.69 6.93
N ARG A 75 -4.58 -18.81 8.26
CA ARG A 75 -3.32 -19.05 8.96
C ARG A 75 -2.64 -20.32 8.45
N LEU A 76 -3.37 -21.44 8.39
CA LEU A 76 -2.83 -22.72 7.93
C LEU A 76 -2.38 -22.64 6.47
N GLU A 77 -3.11 -21.92 5.60
CA GLU A 77 -2.72 -21.66 4.22
C GLU A 77 -1.41 -20.85 4.12
N MET A 78 -1.26 -19.79 4.92
CA MET A 78 -0.03 -18.97 4.95
C MET A 78 1.18 -19.80 5.40
N LEU A 79 1.03 -20.56 6.49
CA LEU A 79 2.08 -21.43 7.01
C LEU A 79 2.46 -22.54 6.00
N ARG A 80 1.49 -23.17 5.35
CA ARG A 80 1.71 -24.18 4.31
C ARG A 80 2.49 -23.60 3.12
N GLY A 81 2.19 -22.37 2.71
CA GLY A 81 2.89 -21.68 1.61
C GLY A 81 4.35 -21.31 1.91
N ILE A 82 4.72 -21.17 3.18
CA ILE A 82 6.09 -20.82 3.62
C ILE A 82 6.94 -22.07 3.85
N ILE A 83 6.36 -23.09 4.48
CA ILE A 83 7.07 -24.27 4.97
C ILE A 83 7.14 -25.37 3.88
N GLY A 84 6.18 -25.39 2.94
CA GLY A 84 6.01 -26.45 1.95
C GLY A 84 5.22 -27.64 2.53
N GLU A 85 4.47 -28.37 1.69
CA GLU A 85 3.54 -29.41 2.15
C GLU A 85 4.21 -30.50 2.99
N GLU A 86 5.40 -30.95 2.58
CA GLU A 86 6.12 -32.03 3.25
C GLU A 86 6.62 -31.63 4.65
N ASN A 87 7.05 -30.38 4.82
CA ASN A 87 7.55 -29.89 6.12
C ASN A 87 6.44 -29.35 7.01
N PHE A 88 5.27 -28.99 6.46
CA PHE A 88 4.16 -28.39 7.21
C PHE A 88 3.64 -29.34 8.29
N TYR A 89 3.48 -30.62 7.96
CA TYR A 89 3.05 -31.64 8.94
C TYR A 89 4.12 -31.90 10.01
N ARG A 90 5.40 -31.74 9.66
CA ARG A 90 6.53 -31.94 10.56
C ARG A 90 6.68 -30.77 11.54
N GLU A 91 6.60 -29.53 11.06
CA GLU A 91 6.74 -28.31 11.87
C GLU A 91 5.48 -27.94 12.65
N ARG A 92 4.27 -28.32 12.21
CA ARG A 92 3.04 -28.16 13.01
C ARG A 92 3.14 -28.82 14.39
N LEU A 93 3.90 -29.92 14.50
CA LEU A 93 4.19 -30.61 15.77
C LEU A 93 5.19 -29.86 16.66
N TYR A 94 6.00 -28.96 16.10
CA TYR A 94 7.00 -28.17 16.83
C TYR A 94 6.56 -26.72 17.08
N ILE A 95 5.63 -26.16 16.30
CA ILE A 95 5.14 -24.78 16.49
C ILE A 95 4.29 -24.62 17.77
N ASP A 96 3.70 -25.71 18.28
CA ASP A 96 3.05 -25.73 19.60
C ASP A 96 4.06 -25.80 20.78
N GLY A 97 5.38 -25.85 20.52
CA GLY A 97 6.41 -25.88 21.55
C GLY A 97 7.69 -25.16 21.13
N ASN A 98 7.91 -23.96 21.67
CA ASN A 98 9.16 -23.18 21.58
C ASN A 98 9.81 -23.16 20.19
N ALA A 99 9.28 -22.31 19.30
CA ALA A 99 9.96 -21.89 18.09
C ALA A 99 11.11 -20.89 18.41
N GLU A 100 12.05 -21.29 19.26
CA GLU A 100 13.34 -20.63 19.34
C GLU A 100 14.19 -21.10 18.16
N ASN A 101 14.34 -20.18 17.20
CA ASN A 101 15.57 -19.98 16.44
C ASN A 101 16.02 -21.17 15.56
N LYS A 102 15.76 -21.15 14.24
CA LYS A 102 16.68 -21.78 13.27
C LYS A 102 16.53 -21.57 11.75
N ASN A 103 15.64 -20.72 11.22
CA ASN A 103 15.62 -20.48 9.76
C ASN A 103 15.31 -19.01 9.42
N GLY A 104 16.33 -18.15 9.43
CA GLY A 104 16.20 -16.70 9.16
C GLY A 104 15.40 -16.36 7.89
N PHE A 105 15.60 -17.14 6.81
CA PHE A 105 14.87 -16.97 5.55
C PHE A 105 13.35 -17.19 5.66
N ARG A 106 12.90 -18.15 6.48
CA ARG A 106 11.46 -18.43 6.66
C ARG A 106 10.78 -17.38 7.55
N ALA A 107 11.50 -16.88 8.55
CA ALA A 107 11.03 -15.81 9.43
C ALA A 107 10.87 -14.48 8.67
N GLU A 108 11.86 -14.10 7.87
CA GLU A 108 11.80 -12.89 7.03
C GLU A 108 10.64 -12.93 6.03
N ARG A 109 10.42 -14.09 5.39
CA ARG A 109 9.31 -14.29 4.46
C ARG A 109 7.95 -14.18 5.16
N LEU A 110 7.80 -14.76 6.35
CA LEU A 110 6.56 -14.64 7.14
C LEU A 110 6.29 -13.19 7.54
N ILE A 111 7.32 -12.46 8.00
CA ILE A 111 7.20 -11.04 8.37
C ILE A 111 6.78 -10.20 7.18
N THR A 112 7.37 -10.44 6.00
CA THR A 112 7.01 -9.73 4.77
C THR A 112 5.54 -9.95 4.41
N LEU A 113 5.04 -11.18 4.53
CA LEU A 113 3.64 -11.50 4.29
C LEU A 113 2.70 -10.87 5.32
N ILE A 114 3.10 -10.82 6.60
CA ILE A 114 2.33 -10.12 7.64
C ILE A 114 2.29 -8.63 7.36
N GLN A 115 3.43 -8.03 6.97
CA GLN A 115 3.52 -6.62 6.64
C GLN A 115 2.65 -6.25 5.44
N GLU A 116 2.71 -7.05 4.37
CA GLU A 116 1.86 -6.89 3.18
C GLU A 116 0.38 -6.93 3.55
N ASN A 117 -0.04 -7.96 4.30
CA ASN A 117 -1.43 -8.08 4.72
C ASN A 117 -1.86 -6.95 5.65
N ALA A 118 -1.03 -6.53 6.61
CA ALA A 118 -1.31 -5.41 7.49
C ALA A 118 -1.48 -4.11 6.70
N TYR A 119 -0.61 -3.85 5.72
CA TYR A 119 -0.71 -2.71 4.82
C TYR A 119 -2.02 -2.74 4.02
N TRP A 120 -2.34 -3.87 3.37
CA TRP A 120 -3.58 -4.03 2.58
C TRP A 120 -4.83 -3.87 3.44
N ASN A 121 -4.88 -4.56 4.57
CA ASN A 121 -6.01 -4.51 5.49
C ASN A 121 -6.22 -3.11 6.06
N SER A 122 -5.15 -2.36 6.35
CA SER A 122 -5.28 -0.97 6.79
C SER A 122 -6.06 -0.13 5.75
N ILE A 123 -5.75 -0.27 4.45
CA ILE A 123 -6.43 0.46 3.38
C ILE A 123 -7.88 -0.02 3.24
N LEU A 124 -8.13 -1.32 3.32
CA LEU A 124 -9.49 -1.87 3.23
C LEU A 124 -10.37 -1.43 4.39
N TYR A 125 -9.82 -1.43 5.62
CA TYR A 125 -10.55 -0.99 6.81
C TYR A 125 -10.93 0.48 6.75
N ILE A 126 -10.06 1.37 6.27
CA ILE A 126 -10.43 2.79 6.14
C ILE A 126 -11.50 3.00 5.06
N LYS A 127 -11.48 2.21 3.96
CA LYS A 127 -12.55 2.26 2.94
C LYS A 127 -13.87 1.72 3.46
N ALA A 128 -13.84 0.63 4.22
CA ALA A 128 -15.04 0.09 4.88
C ALA A 128 -15.60 1.05 5.93
N PHE A 129 -14.73 1.70 6.72
CA PHE A 129 -15.09 2.75 7.67
C PHE A 129 -15.83 3.90 6.98
N GLN A 130 -15.31 4.43 5.86
CA GLN A 130 -15.94 5.53 5.12
C GLN A 130 -17.37 5.17 4.68
N GLN A 131 -17.55 3.95 4.15
CA GLN A 131 -18.87 3.48 3.73
C GLN A 131 -19.84 3.31 4.92
N LYS A 132 -19.38 2.71 6.02
CA LYS A 132 -20.21 2.48 7.21
C LYS A 132 -20.52 3.76 7.97
N LEU A 133 -19.61 4.72 7.99
CA LEU A 133 -19.81 6.05 8.58
C LEU A 133 -20.95 6.80 7.86
N PHE A 134 -21.00 6.72 6.53
CA PHE A 134 -22.09 7.29 5.75
C PHE A 134 -23.45 6.69 6.16
N TYR A 135 -23.55 5.37 6.28
CA TYR A 135 -24.77 4.72 6.76
C TYR A 135 -25.13 5.12 8.20
N LEU A 136 -24.15 5.28 9.09
CA LEU A 136 -24.39 5.74 10.46
C LEU A 136 -24.98 7.15 10.47
N LEU A 137 -24.38 8.09 9.72
CA LEU A 137 -24.86 9.47 9.62
C LEU A 137 -26.27 9.55 9.01
N LEU A 138 -26.53 8.78 7.95
CA LEU A 138 -27.87 8.68 7.36
C LEU A 138 -28.88 8.13 8.38
N THR A 139 -28.50 7.12 9.17
CA THR A 139 -29.36 6.56 10.21
C THR A 139 -29.67 7.59 11.29
N ILE A 140 -28.69 8.38 11.73
CA ILE A 140 -28.88 9.48 12.69
C ILE A 140 -29.85 10.51 12.12
N LEU A 141 -29.66 10.92 10.87
CA LEU A 141 -30.53 11.91 10.21
C LEU A 141 -31.98 11.41 10.12
N LEU A 142 -32.18 10.15 9.75
CA LEU A 142 -33.51 9.52 9.71
C LEU A 142 -34.14 9.45 11.09
N LEU A 143 -33.40 9.02 12.11
CA LEU A 143 -33.88 8.97 13.50
C LEU A 143 -34.32 10.36 14.00
N VAL A 144 -33.50 11.39 13.76
CA VAL A 144 -33.84 12.77 14.13
C VAL A 144 -35.08 13.26 13.38
N SER A 145 -35.17 12.99 12.08
CA SER A 145 -36.32 13.39 11.25
C SER A 145 -37.62 12.74 11.73
N ILE A 146 -37.55 11.45 12.07
CA ILE A 146 -38.68 10.71 12.65
C ILE A 146 -39.07 11.32 13.99
N ILE A 147 -38.14 11.57 14.90
CA ILE A 147 -38.45 12.20 16.20
C ILE A 147 -39.15 13.55 16.00
N ILE A 148 -38.71 14.37 15.05
CA ILE A 148 -39.31 15.69 14.76
C ILE A 148 -40.74 15.55 14.20
N ILE A 149 -40.94 14.71 13.18
CA ILE A 149 -42.28 14.47 12.59
C ILE A 149 -43.23 13.93 13.68
N MET A 150 -42.72 13.09 14.57
CA MET A 150 -43.53 12.42 15.57
C MET A 150 -43.83 13.27 16.80
N TYR A 151 -42.97 14.23 17.17
CA TYR A 151 -43.28 15.27 18.16
C TYR A 151 -44.51 16.10 17.74
N THR A 152 -44.71 16.32 16.45
CA THR A 152 -45.86 17.09 15.94
C THR A 152 -47.18 16.31 15.89
N THR A 153 -47.16 14.98 16.10
CA THR A 153 -48.33 14.09 15.88
C THR A 153 -48.79 13.30 17.11
N LEU A 154 -48.05 13.33 18.23
CA LEU A 154 -48.39 12.60 19.45
C LEU A 154 -49.48 13.33 20.27
N THR A 155 -50.54 12.60 20.64
CA THR A 155 -51.56 13.03 21.61
C THR A 155 -51.38 12.27 22.93
N ASP A 156 -51.51 12.98 24.06
CA ASP A 156 -51.19 12.55 25.44
C ASP A 156 -52.08 11.41 26.00
N ASN A 157 -52.07 10.24 25.37
CA ASN A 157 -52.64 9.04 25.96
C ASN A 157 -51.56 8.16 26.60
N LEU A 158 -51.74 7.90 27.91
CA LEU A 158 -50.85 7.12 28.79
C LEU A 158 -50.82 5.61 28.50
N ASP A 159 -51.68 5.12 27.59
CA ASP A 159 -51.73 3.71 27.26
C ASP A 159 -50.46 3.25 26.52
N PHE A 160 -49.94 2.07 26.89
CA PHE A 160 -48.82 1.36 26.26
C PHE A 160 -47.39 1.93 26.49
N GLN A 161 -47.17 2.74 27.53
CA GLN A 161 -45.84 3.30 27.87
C GLN A 161 -44.71 2.25 27.95
N TYR A 162 -44.95 1.08 28.55
CA TYR A 162 -43.94 0.02 28.67
C TYR A 162 -43.49 -0.51 27.31
N SER A 163 -44.41 -0.74 26.38
CA SER A 163 -44.09 -1.20 25.02
C SER A 163 -43.29 -0.15 24.24
N ARG A 164 -43.61 1.14 24.43
CA ARG A 164 -42.86 2.25 23.83
C ARG A 164 -41.43 2.34 24.36
N ALA A 165 -41.24 2.12 25.67
CA ALA A 165 -39.91 2.08 26.28
C ALA A 165 -39.05 0.93 25.73
N ILE A 166 -39.65 -0.26 25.52
CA ILE A 166 -38.95 -1.42 24.92
C ILE A 166 -38.46 -1.08 23.51
N PHE A 167 -39.30 -0.44 22.69
CA PHE A 167 -38.88 -0.01 21.35
C PHE A 167 -37.81 1.08 21.38
N GLY A 168 -37.88 2.01 22.34
CA GLY A 168 -36.81 2.98 22.58
C GLY A 168 -35.46 2.30 22.90
N MET A 169 -35.47 1.29 23.77
CA MET A 169 -34.26 0.49 24.07
C MET A 169 -33.72 -0.24 22.82
N LEU A 170 -34.59 -0.78 21.98
CA LEU A 170 -34.18 -1.47 20.73
C LEU A 170 -33.52 -0.51 19.74
N VAL A 171 -34.03 0.72 19.60
CA VAL A 171 -33.41 1.75 18.77
C VAL A 171 -32.01 2.11 19.28
N ILE A 172 -31.86 2.31 20.60
CA ILE A 172 -30.56 2.61 21.21
C ILE A 172 -29.57 1.46 21.01
N ASN A 173 -30.01 0.21 21.19
CA ASN A 173 -29.16 -0.97 21.00
C ASN A 173 -28.69 -1.11 19.54
N ASN A 174 -29.58 -0.91 18.57
CA ASN A 174 -29.21 -0.97 17.14
C ASN A 174 -28.26 0.16 16.76
N PHE A 175 -28.48 1.35 17.30
CA PHE A 175 -27.58 2.48 17.14
C PHE A 175 -26.18 2.18 17.70
N TYR A 176 -26.11 1.63 18.92
CA TYR A 176 -24.86 1.21 19.53
C TYR A 176 -24.13 0.16 18.68
N ASN A 177 -24.84 -0.82 18.13
CA ASN A 177 -24.24 -1.84 17.27
C ASN A 177 -23.62 -1.25 15.99
N LEU A 178 -24.32 -0.31 15.33
CA LEU A 178 -23.79 0.39 14.16
C LEU A 178 -22.56 1.24 14.52
N PHE A 179 -22.63 1.98 15.63
CA PHE A 179 -21.51 2.76 16.11
C PHE A 179 -20.29 1.89 16.47
N SER A 180 -20.52 0.78 17.16
CA SER A 180 -19.48 -0.19 17.53
C SER A 180 -18.81 -0.80 16.31
N GLU A 181 -19.58 -1.12 15.26
CA GLU A 181 -19.02 -1.66 14.01
C GLU A 181 -18.16 -0.61 13.28
N VAL A 182 -18.63 0.64 13.19
CA VAL A 182 -17.88 1.77 12.61
C VAL A 182 -16.58 2.03 13.38
N SER A 183 -16.66 2.11 14.71
CA SER A 183 -15.48 2.29 15.57
C SER A 183 -14.49 1.13 15.43
N GLY A 184 -14.99 -0.11 15.33
CA GLY A 184 -14.17 -1.30 15.09
C GLY A 184 -13.35 -1.20 13.81
N PHE A 185 -13.92 -0.72 12.70
CA PHE A 185 -13.19 -0.53 11.45
C PHE A 185 -12.08 0.53 11.56
N PHE A 186 -12.34 1.63 12.25
CA PHE A 186 -11.34 2.68 12.47
C PHE A 186 -10.19 2.20 13.37
N ASN A 187 -10.51 1.47 14.45
CA ASN A 187 -9.51 0.90 15.33
C ASN A 187 -8.64 -0.14 14.59
N ALA A 188 -9.27 -1.04 13.83
CA ALA A 188 -8.55 -2.03 13.03
C ALA A 188 -7.62 -1.39 11.99
N HIS A 189 -8.04 -0.29 11.33
CA HIS A 189 -7.15 0.49 10.46
C HIS A 189 -5.89 0.96 11.20
N ASN A 190 -6.07 1.58 12.37
CA ASN A 190 -4.97 2.14 13.15
C ASN A 190 -4.02 1.06 13.67
N GLU A 191 -4.55 -0.06 14.18
CA GLU A 191 -3.72 -1.15 14.68
C GLU A 191 -2.94 -1.84 13.56
N MET A 192 -3.55 -2.06 12.39
CA MET A 192 -2.83 -2.58 11.22
C MET A 192 -1.71 -1.63 10.77
N LYS A 193 -1.96 -0.32 10.79
CA LYS A 193 -0.93 0.69 10.47
C LYS A 193 0.20 0.71 11.49
N LYS A 194 -0.09 0.48 12.78
CA LYS A 194 0.93 0.35 13.84
C LYS A 194 1.79 -0.90 13.65
N ILE A 195 1.19 -2.03 13.30
CA ILE A 195 1.93 -3.28 13.01
C ILE A 195 2.87 -3.06 11.81
N ASP A 196 2.33 -2.51 10.72
CA ASP A 196 3.10 -2.21 9.52
C ASP A 196 4.27 -1.23 9.81
N GLY A 197 3.99 -0.13 10.51
CA GLY A 197 5.01 0.84 10.91
C GLY A 197 6.07 0.26 11.85
N PHE A 198 5.67 -0.63 12.77
CA PHE A 198 6.62 -1.31 13.66
C PHE A 198 7.59 -2.21 12.89
N ILE A 199 7.09 -2.98 11.92
CA ILE A 199 7.93 -3.82 11.04
C ILE A 199 8.85 -2.94 10.21
N GLU A 200 8.35 -1.83 9.68
CA GLU A 200 9.12 -0.89 8.85
C GLU A 200 10.29 -0.27 9.63
N ILE A 201 10.02 0.24 10.84
CA ILE A 201 11.05 0.86 11.71
C ILE A 201 12.11 -0.17 12.11
N ASN A 202 11.70 -1.42 12.35
CA ASN A 202 12.59 -2.47 12.85
C ASN A 202 13.09 -3.43 11.76
N ASN A 203 13.07 -3.05 10.47
CA ASN A 203 13.30 -3.94 9.33
C ASN A 203 14.46 -4.96 9.51
N ARG A 204 15.61 -4.52 10.03
CA ARG A 204 16.79 -5.40 10.27
C ARG A 204 16.66 -6.34 11.47
N LYS A 205 15.89 -5.97 12.50
CA LYS A 205 15.67 -6.74 13.74
C LYS A 205 14.29 -7.38 13.80
N ALA A 206 13.45 -7.18 12.80
CA ALA A 206 12.09 -7.70 12.76
C ALA A 206 12.02 -9.23 12.99
N PRO A 207 12.97 -10.06 12.48
CA PRO A 207 13.01 -11.49 12.81
C PRO A 207 13.13 -11.80 14.31
N GLU A 208 13.81 -10.97 15.09
CA GLU A 208 13.94 -11.12 16.55
C GLU A 208 12.60 -10.88 17.27
N TYR A 209 11.73 -10.06 16.67
CA TYR A 209 10.41 -9.72 17.22
C TYR A 209 9.27 -10.54 16.61
N LEU A 210 9.56 -11.61 15.87
CA LEU A 210 8.55 -12.37 15.13
C LEU A 210 7.38 -12.82 16.02
N SER A 211 7.67 -13.38 17.21
CA SER A 211 6.63 -13.85 18.13
C SER A 211 5.67 -12.75 18.56
N TYR A 212 6.20 -11.54 18.81
CA TYR A 212 5.40 -10.37 19.16
C TYR A 212 4.58 -9.87 17.96
N ILE A 213 5.22 -9.71 16.79
CA ILE A 213 4.56 -9.26 15.56
C ILE A 213 3.41 -10.20 15.19
N TYR A 214 3.68 -11.51 15.23
CA TYR A 214 2.71 -12.54 14.91
C TYR A 214 1.54 -12.57 15.90
N SER A 215 1.83 -12.59 17.21
CA SER A 215 0.79 -12.58 18.24
C SER A 215 -0.09 -11.34 18.16
N LYS A 216 0.51 -10.16 17.95
CA LYS A 216 -0.24 -8.93 17.78
C LYS A 216 -1.11 -8.97 16.52
N TYR A 217 -0.55 -9.35 15.38
CA TYR A 217 -1.30 -9.44 14.12
C TYR A 217 -2.50 -10.39 14.19
N GLU A 218 -2.31 -11.58 14.79
CA GLU A 218 -3.39 -12.56 14.97
C GLU A 218 -4.50 -12.02 15.87
N HIS A 219 -4.13 -11.38 16.99
CA HIS A 219 -5.10 -10.76 17.89
C HIS A 219 -5.94 -9.72 17.16
N GLU A 220 -5.29 -8.79 16.45
CA GLU A 220 -5.97 -7.69 15.77
C GLU A 220 -6.88 -8.18 14.64
N ILE A 221 -6.45 -9.16 13.85
CA ILE A 221 -7.31 -9.76 12.80
C ILE A 221 -8.52 -10.47 13.41
N PHE A 222 -8.34 -11.16 14.54
CA PHE A 222 -9.43 -11.85 15.21
C PHE A 222 -10.49 -10.88 15.75
N THR A 223 -10.07 -9.75 16.30
CA THR A 223 -10.98 -8.73 16.84
C THR A 223 -11.57 -7.82 15.78
N ALA A 224 -10.94 -7.72 14.61
CA ALA A 224 -11.36 -6.77 13.58
C ALA A 224 -12.70 -7.17 12.93
N PRO A 225 -13.53 -6.18 12.54
CA PRO A 225 -14.74 -6.47 11.78
C PRO A 225 -14.43 -7.09 10.42
N SER A 226 -15.31 -7.96 9.93
CA SER A 226 -15.18 -8.60 8.62
C SER A 226 -15.29 -7.59 7.48
N ILE A 227 -14.31 -7.55 6.58
CA ILE A 227 -14.34 -6.74 5.36
C ILE A 227 -15.29 -7.40 4.34
N ASN A 228 -16.20 -6.63 3.76
CA ASN A 228 -17.09 -7.12 2.71
C ASN A 228 -16.30 -7.41 1.43
N ASN A 229 -16.56 -8.57 0.82
CA ASN A 229 -15.85 -9.03 -0.38
C ASN A 229 -15.99 -8.04 -1.56
N ALA A 230 -17.11 -7.32 -1.66
CA ALA A 230 -17.31 -6.29 -2.69
C ALA A 230 -16.30 -5.13 -2.56
N ILE A 231 -15.95 -4.73 -1.33
CA ILE A 231 -14.94 -3.68 -1.07
C ILE A 231 -13.56 -4.20 -1.47
N TYR A 232 -13.25 -5.45 -1.11
CA TYR A 232 -12.00 -6.09 -1.48
C TYR A 232 -11.84 -6.15 -3.01
N LEU A 233 -12.82 -6.69 -3.73
CA LEU A 233 -12.77 -6.80 -5.19
C LEU A 233 -12.60 -5.43 -5.87
N LYS A 234 -13.34 -4.42 -5.41
CA LYS A 234 -13.30 -3.05 -5.94
C LYS A 234 -11.91 -2.40 -5.81
N HIS A 235 -11.19 -2.66 -4.71
CA HIS A 235 -9.93 -1.98 -4.38
C HIS A 235 -8.68 -2.85 -4.54
N SER A 236 -8.83 -4.15 -4.81
CA SER A 236 -7.73 -5.13 -4.84
C SER A 236 -6.60 -4.77 -5.80
N MET A 237 -6.92 -4.31 -7.02
CA MET A 237 -5.91 -3.94 -8.01
C MET A 237 -5.11 -2.71 -7.56
N GLN A 238 -5.80 -1.66 -7.09
CA GLN A 238 -5.19 -0.44 -6.59
C GLN A 238 -4.27 -0.73 -5.39
N ILE A 239 -4.72 -1.55 -4.44
CA ILE A 239 -3.93 -1.91 -3.25
C ILE A 239 -2.65 -2.64 -3.64
N LYS A 240 -2.75 -3.65 -4.52
CA LYS A 240 -1.58 -4.37 -5.04
C LYS A 240 -0.58 -3.44 -5.73
N GLN A 241 -1.07 -2.48 -6.52
CA GLN A 241 -0.22 -1.46 -7.15
C GLN A 241 0.49 -0.58 -6.12
N THR A 242 -0.24 -0.05 -5.12
CA THR A 242 0.38 0.79 -4.09
C THR A 242 1.41 0.04 -3.25
N TRP A 243 1.21 -1.26 -3.01
CA TRP A 243 2.18 -2.11 -2.32
C TRP A 243 3.42 -2.36 -3.19
N ALA A 244 3.24 -2.66 -4.47
CA ALA A 244 4.36 -2.79 -5.41
C ALA A 244 5.17 -1.48 -5.48
N GLN A 245 4.50 -0.33 -5.58
CA GLN A 245 5.14 0.98 -5.54
C GLN A 245 5.87 1.23 -4.21
N ARG A 246 5.32 0.79 -3.08
CA ARG A 246 5.99 0.90 -1.78
C ARG A 246 7.26 0.04 -1.71
N LEU A 247 7.20 -1.23 -2.12
CA LEU A 247 8.37 -2.12 -2.15
C LEU A 247 9.43 -1.58 -3.11
N TYR A 248 8.98 -1.07 -4.25
CA TYR A 248 9.81 -0.39 -5.24
C TYR A 248 10.54 0.80 -4.62
N ASN A 249 9.80 1.71 -4.00
CA ASN A 249 10.36 2.88 -3.34
C ASN A 249 11.32 2.49 -2.21
N LYS A 250 10.99 1.49 -1.38
CA LYS A 250 11.82 1.02 -0.26
C LYS A 250 13.19 0.48 -0.69
N ASN A 251 13.23 -0.25 -1.81
CA ASN A 251 14.47 -0.80 -2.34
C ASN A 251 15.31 0.25 -3.09
N ASN A 252 14.70 1.36 -3.52
CA ASN A 252 15.30 2.36 -4.41
C ASN A 252 15.39 3.77 -3.82
N PHE A 253 15.09 3.97 -2.52
CA PHE A 253 15.24 5.26 -1.84
C PHE A 253 16.73 5.58 -1.59
N GLN A 254 17.40 5.93 -2.69
CA GLN A 254 18.69 6.59 -2.71
C GLN A 254 18.56 8.10 -2.47
N SER A 255 17.38 8.71 -2.28
CA SER A 255 17.22 10.18 -2.42
C SER A 255 18.27 11.02 -1.66
N LYS A 256 18.51 10.74 -0.36
CA LYS A 256 19.57 11.44 0.37
C LYS A 256 20.95 11.08 -0.14
N GLN A 257 21.24 9.79 -0.34
CA GLN A 257 22.54 9.30 -0.78
C GLN A 257 22.91 9.76 -2.20
N LEU A 258 21.93 9.82 -3.12
CA LEU A 258 22.02 10.26 -4.50
C LEU A 258 22.15 11.78 -4.58
N ILE A 259 21.34 12.53 -3.84
CA ILE A 259 21.50 14.00 -3.74
C ILE A 259 22.87 14.34 -3.15
N ASP A 260 23.29 13.66 -2.07
CA ASP A 260 24.60 13.85 -1.46
C ASP A 260 25.72 13.47 -2.44
N ALA A 261 25.59 12.36 -3.18
CA ALA A 261 26.56 11.94 -4.18
C ALA A 261 26.65 12.92 -5.36
N ILE A 262 25.52 13.42 -5.88
CA ILE A 262 25.47 14.41 -6.98
C ILE A 262 26.09 15.73 -6.53
N THR A 263 25.80 16.16 -5.30
CA THR A 263 26.38 17.38 -4.73
C THR A 263 27.90 17.22 -4.58
N GLU A 264 28.36 16.12 -3.99
CA GLU A 264 29.79 15.83 -3.80
C GLU A 264 30.53 15.65 -5.14
N LEU A 265 29.91 14.98 -6.11
CA LEU A 265 30.42 14.82 -7.47
C LEU A 265 30.62 16.16 -8.15
N THR A 266 29.63 17.06 -8.07
CA THR A 266 29.72 18.38 -8.70
C THR A 266 30.84 19.21 -8.09
N LEU A 267 31.01 19.16 -6.77
CA LEU A 267 32.12 19.81 -6.10
C LEU A 267 33.48 19.20 -6.49
N LEU A 268 33.55 17.87 -6.62
CA LEU A 268 34.75 17.16 -7.03
C LEU A 268 35.19 17.52 -8.45
N LEU A 269 34.23 17.73 -9.36
CA LEU A 269 34.49 18.04 -10.77
C LEU A 269 34.67 19.54 -11.07
N GLN A 270 34.65 20.41 -10.05
CA GLN A 270 34.92 21.86 -10.22
C GLN A 270 36.22 22.20 -10.98
N PRO A 271 37.33 21.44 -10.84
CA PRO A 271 38.57 21.73 -11.56
C PRO A 271 38.53 21.37 -13.06
N ILE A 272 37.50 20.69 -13.54
CA ILE A 272 37.39 20.25 -14.94
C ILE A 272 37.00 21.45 -15.80
N GLU A 273 37.79 21.75 -16.84
CA GLU A 273 37.55 22.90 -17.72
C GLU A 273 36.54 22.60 -18.84
N GLU A 274 36.38 21.33 -19.18
CA GLU A 274 35.48 20.87 -20.24
C GLU A 274 34.02 20.85 -19.78
N ASP A 275 33.11 21.12 -20.71
CA ASP A 275 31.67 20.98 -20.48
C ASP A 275 31.34 19.53 -20.07
N TRP A 276 30.48 19.39 -19.05
CA TRP A 276 29.92 18.12 -18.65
C TRP A 276 28.50 18.33 -18.11
N SER A 277 27.68 17.29 -18.15
CA SER A 277 26.31 17.34 -17.62
C SER A 277 25.87 15.98 -17.11
N ILE A 278 24.97 15.97 -16.13
CA ILE A 278 24.27 14.75 -15.72
C ILE A 278 23.21 14.42 -16.77
N THR A 279 23.18 13.15 -17.20
CA THR A 279 22.22 12.58 -18.15
C THR A 279 21.59 11.31 -17.55
N GLY A 280 20.77 10.60 -18.33
CA GLY A 280 20.21 9.31 -17.98
C GLY A 280 19.23 9.35 -16.81
N GLY A 281 19.22 8.27 -16.02
CA GLY A 281 18.26 8.10 -14.92
C GLY A 281 18.38 9.18 -13.85
N ALA A 282 19.61 9.57 -13.49
CA ALA A 282 19.87 10.62 -12.50
C ALA A 282 19.34 11.99 -12.96
N ASN A 283 19.51 12.33 -14.23
CA ASN A 283 18.97 13.57 -14.77
C ASN A 283 17.43 13.62 -14.72
N ARG A 284 16.77 12.55 -15.17
CA ARG A 284 15.30 12.46 -15.12
C ARG A 284 14.78 12.45 -13.68
N TYR A 285 15.54 11.89 -12.74
CA TYR A 285 15.23 11.95 -11.31
C TYR A 285 15.30 13.38 -10.77
N LEU A 286 16.39 14.10 -11.04
CA LEU A 286 16.59 15.48 -10.61
C LEU A 286 15.51 16.43 -11.15
N GLN A 287 15.03 16.18 -12.37
CA GLN A 287 13.98 16.98 -13.01
C GLN A 287 12.55 16.49 -12.70
N GLY A 288 12.38 15.54 -11.78
CA GLY A 288 11.07 15.10 -11.30
C GLY A 288 10.27 14.23 -12.28
N VAL A 289 10.92 13.71 -13.33
CA VAL A 289 10.30 12.85 -14.35
C VAL A 289 10.37 11.37 -13.97
N GLN A 290 11.46 10.97 -13.31
CA GLN A 290 11.70 9.59 -12.88
C GLN A 290 11.73 9.52 -11.35
N ILE A 291 11.17 8.46 -10.78
CA ILE A 291 11.05 8.33 -9.32
C ILE A 291 12.29 7.72 -8.64
N TYR A 292 13.31 7.33 -9.42
CA TYR A 292 14.56 6.72 -8.95
C TYR A 292 15.70 6.90 -9.96
N ALA A 293 16.95 6.70 -9.55
CA ALA A 293 18.11 6.51 -10.44
C ALA A 293 19.02 5.44 -9.81
N ASN A 294 19.61 4.57 -10.62
CA ASN A 294 20.46 3.47 -10.12
C ASN A 294 21.94 3.86 -10.10
N ASP A 295 22.29 4.77 -10.99
CA ASP A 295 23.60 5.24 -11.37
C ASP A 295 23.50 6.74 -11.71
N ILE A 296 24.67 7.37 -11.80
CA ILE A 296 24.80 8.74 -12.27
C ILE A 296 25.57 8.69 -13.59
N ASP A 297 24.90 9.05 -14.67
CA ASP A 297 25.50 9.16 -15.99
C ASP A 297 26.01 10.59 -16.20
N ILE A 298 27.27 10.74 -16.58
CA ILE A 298 27.89 11.98 -17.01
C ILE A 298 28.13 11.91 -18.52
N ILE A 299 27.67 12.93 -19.23
CA ILE A 299 28.04 13.18 -20.62
C ILE A 299 29.03 14.33 -20.69
N THR A 300 30.09 14.18 -21.48
CA THR A 300 31.17 15.18 -21.63
C THR A 300 31.90 15.00 -22.96
N THR A 301 32.97 15.77 -23.21
CA THR A 301 33.88 15.60 -24.36
C THR A 301 34.87 14.45 -24.13
N GLU A 302 35.57 14.00 -25.17
CA GLU A 302 36.70 13.08 -25.02
C GLU A 302 37.74 13.61 -24.02
N LYS A 303 38.08 14.91 -24.12
CA LYS A 303 39.02 15.57 -23.21
C LYS A 303 38.47 15.59 -21.78
N GLY A 304 37.20 15.91 -21.60
CA GLY A 304 36.55 15.95 -20.29
C GLY A 304 36.49 14.57 -19.64
N ALA A 305 36.16 13.53 -20.39
CA ALA A 305 36.21 12.16 -19.89
C ALA A 305 37.63 11.78 -19.43
N ASN A 306 38.64 12.10 -20.23
CA ASN A 306 40.04 11.86 -19.87
C ASN A 306 40.45 12.61 -18.59
N GLU A 307 40.07 13.88 -18.44
CA GLU A 307 40.37 14.68 -17.24
C GLU A 307 39.67 14.10 -16.00
N ILE A 308 38.37 13.77 -16.09
CA ILE A 308 37.59 13.18 -15.00
C ILE A 308 38.21 11.84 -14.57
N CYS A 309 38.51 10.94 -15.50
CA CYS A 309 39.03 9.62 -15.13
C CYS A 309 40.42 9.70 -14.51
N LYS A 310 41.27 10.66 -14.93
CA LYS A 310 42.57 10.92 -14.30
C LYS A 310 42.44 11.55 -12.91
N LEU A 311 41.47 12.42 -12.71
CA LEU A 311 41.16 13.02 -11.41
C LEU A 311 40.77 11.93 -10.39
N ILE A 312 39.92 10.99 -10.81
CA ILE A 312 39.46 9.89 -9.95
C ILE A 312 40.52 8.82 -9.75
N ASN A 313 41.28 8.48 -10.79
CA ASN A 313 42.33 7.48 -10.72
C ASN A 313 43.65 8.02 -11.34
N PRO A 314 44.48 8.70 -10.53
CA PRO A 314 45.74 9.28 -10.99
C PRO A 314 46.75 8.26 -11.55
N GLY A 315 46.53 6.96 -11.30
CA GLY A 315 47.37 5.88 -11.81
C GLY A 315 47.16 5.52 -13.28
N ILE A 316 46.11 6.03 -13.93
CA ILE A 316 45.84 5.78 -15.36
C ILE A 316 46.92 6.44 -16.21
N LYS A 317 47.74 5.63 -16.88
CA LYS A 317 48.76 6.07 -17.85
C LYS A 317 48.20 5.98 -19.27
N GLY A 318 48.02 7.13 -19.93
CA GLY A 318 47.52 7.21 -21.31
C GLY A 318 46.13 7.86 -21.41
N GLU A 319 45.64 7.97 -22.64
CA GLU A 319 44.29 8.44 -22.95
C GLU A 319 43.31 7.26 -22.94
N LEU A 320 42.04 7.53 -22.64
CA LEU A 320 40.94 6.58 -22.74
C LEU A 320 40.78 6.13 -24.20
N PHE A 321 40.35 4.89 -24.38
CA PHE A 321 39.95 4.38 -25.68
C PHE A 321 38.43 4.35 -25.79
N LYS A 322 37.92 4.56 -27.00
CA LYS A 322 36.49 4.48 -27.26
C LYS A 322 36.03 3.03 -27.08
N THR A 323 35.09 2.81 -26.16
CA THR A 323 34.47 1.51 -25.90
C THR A 323 33.09 1.46 -26.55
N THR A 324 32.64 0.26 -26.90
CA THR A 324 31.35 0.04 -27.59
C THR A 324 30.49 -0.89 -26.74
N SER A 325 29.30 -0.42 -26.36
CA SER A 325 28.20 -1.23 -25.85
C SER A 325 27.21 -1.55 -26.99
N GLU A 326 26.09 -2.22 -26.71
CA GLU A 326 25.12 -2.62 -27.73
C GLU A 326 24.65 -1.43 -28.61
N ASN A 327 24.33 -0.30 -27.97
CA ASN A 327 23.73 0.86 -28.62
C ASN A 327 24.52 2.18 -28.46
N ILE A 328 25.60 2.20 -27.65
CA ILE A 328 26.37 3.42 -27.36
C ILE A 328 27.87 3.15 -27.53
N LYS A 329 28.60 4.09 -28.11
CA LYS A 329 30.06 4.03 -28.27
C LYS A 329 30.70 5.33 -27.79
N SER A 330 31.54 5.28 -26.76
CA SER A 330 32.06 6.48 -26.08
C SER A 330 33.43 6.26 -25.43
N PHE A 331 34.13 7.35 -25.12
CA PHE A 331 35.28 7.31 -24.22
C PHE A 331 34.76 7.09 -22.81
N TYR A 332 34.89 5.87 -22.32
CA TYR A 332 34.15 5.41 -21.16
C TYR A 332 35.08 5.18 -19.97
N CYS A 333 34.66 5.65 -18.81
CA CYS A 333 35.14 5.11 -17.54
C CYS A 333 34.01 5.07 -16.52
N THR A 334 34.22 4.28 -15.48
CA THR A 334 33.28 4.16 -14.38
C THR A 334 34.02 4.14 -13.06
N PHE A 335 33.36 4.67 -12.03
CA PHE A 335 33.84 4.63 -10.66
C PHE A 335 32.66 4.61 -9.70
N THR A 336 32.95 4.50 -8.40
CA THR A 336 31.92 4.47 -7.36
C THR A 336 32.14 5.63 -6.41
N LEU A 337 31.08 6.43 -6.19
CA LEU A 337 31.06 7.50 -5.22
C LEU A 337 29.88 7.27 -4.27
N LYS A 338 30.14 7.26 -2.95
CA LYS A 338 29.14 6.93 -1.91
C LYS A 338 28.38 5.62 -2.17
N GLY A 339 28.98 4.64 -2.84
CA GLY A 339 28.31 3.38 -3.18
C GLY A 339 27.35 3.47 -4.37
N ILE A 340 27.28 4.60 -5.07
CA ILE A 340 26.55 4.78 -6.34
C ILE A 340 27.55 4.68 -7.48
N LYS A 341 27.18 3.94 -8.53
CA LYS A 341 27.98 3.81 -9.74
C LYS A 341 27.88 5.09 -10.56
N ILE A 342 29.01 5.61 -10.99
CA ILE A 342 29.11 6.76 -11.89
C ILE A 342 29.67 6.28 -13.21
N GLU A 343 29.01 6.63 -14.30
CA GLU A 343 29.40 6.31 -15.66
C GLU A 343 29.73 7.60 -16.41
N VAL A 344 30.94 7.70 -16.95
CA VAL A 344 31.40 8.89 -17.68
C VAL A 344 31.50 8.53 -19.15
N MET A 345 30.81 9.29 -20.00
CA MET A 345 30.74 9.09 -21.43
C MET A 345 31.27 10.33 -22.17
N GLY A 346 32.50 10.25 -22.66
CA GLY A 346 33.12 11.25 -23.52
C GLY A 346 32.76 11.03 -24.99
N ASP A 347 32.30 12.09 -25.67
CA ASP A 347 31.89 12.11 -27.08
C ASP A 347 31.13 10.85 -27.53
N PRO A 348 29.95 10.58 -26.92
CA PRO A 348 29.16 9.41 -27.22
C PRO A 348 28.67 9.41 -28.68
N GLU A 349 28.59 8.21 -29.26
CA GLU A 349 27.93 7.89 -30.52
C GLU A 349 26.78 6.95 -30.21
N ASN A 350 25.61 7.22 -30.78
CA ASN A 350 24.41 6.40 -30.63
C ASN A 350 24.19 5.55 -31.88
N LYS A 351 23.83 4.29 -31.69
CA LYS A 351 23.53 3.38 -32.79
C LYS A 351 22.10 3.61 -33.28
N SER A 352 21.97 4.05 -34.53
CA SER A 352 20.70 4.02 -35.28
C SER A 352 20.58 2.71 -36.08
N GLU A 353 19.45 2.51 -36.77
CA GLU A 353 19.24 1.34 -37.64
C GLU A 353 20.32 1.17 -38.71
N LEU A 354 20.95 2.27 -39.16
CA LEU A 354 21.83 2.28 -40.32
C LEU A 354 23.29 2.66 -40.01
N ALA A 355 23.57 3.38 -38.92
CA ALA A 355 24.90 3.87 -38.60
C ALA A 355 25.08 4.30 -37.13
N TRP A 356 26.34 4.45 -36.71
CA TRP A 356 26.72 5.18 -35.50
C TRP A 356 26.67 6.68 -35.77
N ASN A 357 25.85 7.40 -35.01
CA ASN A 357 25.69 8.85 -35.14
C ASN A 357 26.32 9.56 -33.94
N GLU A 358 27.06 10.63 -34.18
CA GLU A 358 27.64 11.43 -33.11
C GLU A 358 26.55 12.10 -32.26
N ASN A 359 26.63 11.93 -30.94
CA ASN A 359 25.74 12.58 -30.00
C ASN A 359 26.41 13.84 -29.42
N LYS A 360 26.39 14.93 -30.21
CA LYS A 360 26.93 16.25 -29.82
C LYS A 360 25.84 17.25 -29.41
N LYS A 361 24.56 16.88 -29.51
CA LYS A 361 23.41 17.76 -29.24
C LYS A 361 23.32 18.16 -27.76
N TRP A 362 23.82 17.33 -26.84
CA TRP A 362 23.77 17.58 -25.40
C TRP A 362 24.36 18.93 -24.99
N LYS A 363 25.45 19.38 -25.63
CA LYS A 363 26.09 20.67 -25.33
C LYS A 363 25.16 21.87 -25.50
N LYS A 364 24.29 21.82 -26.51
CA LYS A 364 23.31 22.89 -26.79
C LYS A 364 22.08 22.81 -25.89
N ASN A 365 21.90 21.68 -25.21
CA ASN A 365 20.79 21.36 -24.35
C ASN A 365 21.23 21.27 -22.88
N GLN A 366 22.40 21.82 -22.55
CA GLN A 366 22.85 21.90 -21.17
C GLN A 366 22.07 22.98 -20.44
N GLU A 367 21.53 22.61 -19.28
CA GLU A 367 20.81 23.44 -18.34
C GLU A 367 21.48 23.36 -16.97
N SER A 368 21.03 24.19 -16.03
CA SER A 368 21.50 24.14 -14.65
C SER A 368 20.35 23.99 -13.66
N LEU A 369 20.59 23.18 -12.63
CA LEU A 369 19.64 22.94 -11.54
C LEU A 369 20.29 23.27 -10.20
N LEU A 370 19.64 24.11 -9.40
CA LEU A 370 20.11 24.43 -8.06
C LEU A 370 19.73 23.33 -7.07
N LEU A 371 20.72 22.62 -6.52
CA LEU A 371 20.55 21.54 -5.56
C LEU A 371 21.46 21.77 -4.34
N ASN A 372 20.88 21.88 -3.14
CA ASN A 372 21.62 22.16 -1.90
C ASN A 372 22.56 23.40 -1.98
N GLY A 373 22.20 24.39 -2.79
CA GLY A 373 23.02 25.59 -3.01
C GLY A 373 24.19 25.40 -3.99
N VAL A 374 24.30 24.22 -4.62
CA VAL A 374 25.27 23.94 -5.70
C VAL A 374 24.52 23.93 -7.03
N GLU A 375 25.08 24.59 -8.04
CA GLU A 375 24.55 24.59 -9.40
C GLU A 375 25.04 23.33 -10.12
N ILE A 376 24.11 22.44 -10.45
CA ILE A 376 24.38 21.13 -11.06
C ILE A 376 24.13 21.23 -12.56
N PRO A 377 25.11 20.91 -13.43
CA PRO A 377 24.89 20.88 -14.86
C PRO A 377 24.12 19.62 -15.24
N ILE A 378 23.01 19.80 -15.97
CA ILE A 378 22.08 18.75 -16.39
C ILE A 378 21.77 18.92 -17.89
N VAL A 379 21.26 17.89 -18.56
CA VAL A 379 20.73 18.03 -19.92
C VAL A 379 19.21 18.21 -19.91
N SER A 380 18.66 18.93 -20.87
CA SER A 380 17.21 19.15 -20.99
C SER A 380 16.45 17.83 -21.17
N LEU A 381 15.21 17.79 -20.69
CA LEU A 381 14.33 16.63 -20.89
C LEU A 381 14.00 16.39 -22.37
N ASP A 382 13.89 17.46 -23.17
CA ASP A 382 13.63 17.36 -24.60
C ASP A 382 14.74 16.58 -25.31
N TYR A 383 16.00 16.86 -24.95
CA TYR A 383 17.16 16.11 -25.45
C TYR A 383 17.13 14.64 -25.01
N GLU A 384 16.79 14.36 -23.74
CA GLU A 384 16.67 12.98 -23.26
C GLU A 384 15.58 12.19 -23.99
N ILE A 385 14.44 12.81 -24.28
CA ILE A 385 13.34 12.20 -25.03
C ILE A 385 13.83 11.84 -26.44
N GLU A 386 14.46 12.79 -27.13
CA GLU A 386 14.98 12.60 -28.48
C GLU A 386 15.98 11.43 -28.54
N ILE A 387 16.99 11.43 -27.66
CA ILE A 387 18.02 10.39 -27.65
C ILE A 387 17.48 9.03 -27.26
N ASN A 388 16.59 8.93 -26.27
CA ASN A 388 16.00 7.64 -25.88
C ASN A 388 15.13 7.06 -27.01
N GLN A 389 14.49 7.90 -27.83
CA GLN A 389 13.80 7.45 -29.05
C GLN A 389 14.80 6.94 -30.11
N GLU A 390 15.88 7.67 -30.37
CA GLU A 390 16.91 7.29 -31.34
C GLU A 390 17.55 5.92 -31.03
N ILE A 391 17.79 5.61 -29.75
CA ILE A 391 18.39 4.33 -29.30
C ILE A 391 17.35 3.22 -29.04
N GLY A 392 16.07 3.47 -29.31
CA GLY A 392 14.98 2.51 -29.13
C GLY A 392 14.59 2.22 -27.67
N ASN A 393 14.96 3.08 -26.72
CA ASN A 393 14.63 2.95 -25.30
C ASN A 393 13.30 3.63 -24.95
N TYR A 394 12.20 3.14 -25.52
CA TYR A 394 10.85 3.71 -25.33
C TYR A 394 10.31 3.62 -23.90
N ASN A 395 10.93 2.81 -23.03
CA ASN A 395 10.47 2.65 -21.64
C ASN A 395 11.05 3.71 -20.69
N ALA A 396 12.07 4.49 -21.10
CA ALA A 396 12.76 5.46 -20.23
C ALA A 396 11.84 6.54 -19.63
N PHE A 397 10.76 6.87 -20.33
CA PHE A 397 9.77 7.87 -19.92
C PHE A 397 8.40 7.26 -19.58
N LYS A 398 8.29 5.93 -19.44
CA LYS A 398 7.00 5.27 -19.18
C LYS A 398 6.32 5.76 -17.88
N ASP A 399 7.12 6.30 -16.96
CA ASP A 399 6.66 6.90 -15.70
C ASP A 399 5.86 8.20 -15.90
N THR A 400 6.02 8.94 -17.02
CA THR A 400 5.25 10.16 -17.29
C THR A 400 3.77 9.90 -17.59
N CYS A 401 3.44 8.73 -18.17
CA CYS A 401 2.05 8.30 -18.36
C CYS A 401 1.28 8.17 -17.03
N TYR A 402 1.97 8.02 -15.90
CA TYR A 402 1.33 8.01 -14.58
C TYR A 402 1.01 9.42 -14.08
N LEU A 403 1.67 10.47 -14.56
CA LEU A 403 1.43 11.86 -14.14
C LEU A 403 0.34 12.56 -14.97
N GLU A 404 0.18 12.20 -16.26
CA GLU A 404 -0.88 12.76 -17.11
C GLU A 404 -2.29 12.36 -16.67
N ASN A 405 -2.45 11.24 -15.95
CA ASN A 405 -3.74 10.78 -15.43
C ASN A 405 -4.19 11.50 -14.13
N TYR A 406 -3.42 12.49 -13.66
CA TYR A 406 -3.74 13.29 -12.45
C TYR A 406 -3.87 14.79 -12.72
N ARG A 407 -4.00 15.22 -13.98
CA ARG A 407 -4.47 16.58 -14.32
C ARG A 407 -5.97 16.64 -14.50
#